data_AF-A0A0A8Y3K3-F1
#
_entry.id   AF-A0A0A8Y3K3-F1
#
_cell.length_a   1.000
_cell.length_b   1.000
_cell.length_c   1.000
_cell.angle_alpha   90.00
_cell.angle_beta   90.00
_cell.angle_gamma   90.00
#
_symmetry.space_group_name_H-M   'P 1'
#
loop_
_entity.id
_entity.type
_entity.pdbx_description
1 polymer ?
#
loop_
_entity_poly.entity_id
_entity_poly.type
_entity_poly.pdbx_seq_one_letter_code
_entity_poly.pdbx_strand_id
1 'polypeptide(L)' 'MAEASIVQAQAELNKIKLHKLEKYMALLEKDTSDYDDVAKQCHDQMLAFLNNDLFG' A
#
# COMPACT_ATOMS: atom_id res chain seq x y z
N MET A 1 22.72 15.17 -17.46
CA MET A 1 22.19 13.80 -17.62
C MET A 1 21.92 13.10 -16.29
N ALA A 2 22.74 13.27 -15.25
CA ALA A 2 22.51 12.66 -13.93
C ALA A 2 21.22 13.14 -13.21
N GLU A 3 20.90 14.44 -13.28
CA GLU A 3 19.72 15.00 -12.61
C GLU A 3 18.39 14.46 -13.17
N ALA A 4 18.29 14.29 -14.49
CA ALA A 4 17.11 13.72 -15.12
C ALA A 4 16.84 12.27 -14.67
N SER A 5 17.89 11.46 -14.51
CA SER A 5 17.77 10.10 -13.98
C SER A 5 17.37 10.06 -12.51
N ILE A 6 17.86 11.00 -11.68
CA ILE A 6 17.47 11.12 -10.28
C ILE A 6 15.99 11.52 -10.15
N VAL A 7 15.55 12.51 -10.94
CA VAL A 7 14.15 12.97 -10.96
C VAL A 7 13.22 11.85 -11.42
N GLN A 8 13.61 11.07 -12.43
CA GLN A 8 12.82 9.94 -12.91
C GLN A 8 12.71 8.84 -11.86
N ALA A 9 13.83 8.46 -11.22
CA ALA A 9 13.81 7.46 -10.14
C ALA A 9 12.92 7.91 -8.97
N GLN A 10 12.97 9.20 -8.59
CA GLN A 10 12.12 9.74 -7.55
C GLN A 10 10.63 9.72 -7.96
N ALA A 11 10.32 10.01 -9.22
CA ALA A 11 8.95 9.94 -9.73
C ALA A 11 8.40 8.51 -9.72
N GLU A 12 9.23 7.52 -10.06
CA GLU A 12 8.85 6.10 -9.98
C GLU A 12 8.60 5.65 -8.54
N LEU A 13 9.47 6.05 -7.60
CA LEU A 13 9.26 5.79 -6.18
C LEU A 13 7.96 6.42 -5.66
N ASN A 14 7.67 7.66 -6.04
CA ASN A 14 6.44 8.35 -5.64
C ASN A 14 5.20 7.66 -6.22
N LYS A 15 5.25 7.18 -7.47
CA LYS A 15 4.18 6.39 -8.07
C LYS A 15 3.94 5.07 -7.32
N ILE A 16 5.00 4.37 -6.94
CA ILE A 16 4.90 3.13 -6.15
C ILE A 16 4.24 3.43 -4.80
N LYS A 17 4.68 4.48 -4.10
CA LYS A 17 4.08 4.90 -2.82
C LYS A 17 2.60 5.25 -2.96
N LEU A 18 2.23 6.01 -3.99
CA LEU A 18 0.83 6.36 -4.27
C LEU A 18 -0.02 5.10 -4.49
N HIS A 19 0.47 4.16 -5.30
CA HIS A 19 -0.26 2.93 -5.57
C HIS A 19 -0.45 2.04 -4.33
N LYS A 20 0.53 2.03 -3.43
CA LYS A 20 0.41 1.35 -2.14
C LYS A 20 -0.62 2.03 -1.22
N LEU A 21 -0.65 3.36 -1.19
CA LEU A 21 -1.65 4.16 -0.48
C LEU A 21 -3.06 3.91 -1.00
N GLU A 22 -3.27 3.86 -2.32
CA GLU A 22 -4.55 3.52 -2.94
C GLU A 22 -5.05 2.14 -2.48
N LYS A 23 -4.16 1.13 -2.48
CA LYS A 23 -4.49 -0.21 -1.98
C LYS A 23 -4.82 -0.22 -0.49
N TYR A 24 -4.06 0.52 0.31
CA TYR A 24 -4.31 0.63 1.74
C TYR A 24 -5.68 1.23 2.04
N MET A 25 -6.04 2.34 1.37
CA MET A 25 -7.36 2.95 1.49
C MET A 25 -8.47 1.99 1.03
N ALA A 26 -8.29 1.32 -0.11
CA ALA A 26 -9.27 0.36 -0.62
C ALA A 26 -9.50 -0.83 0.33
N LEU A 27 -8.47 -1.26 1.06
CA LEU A 27 -8.62 -2.29 2.10
C LEU A 27 -9.39 -1.75 3.31
N LEU A 28 -9.09 -0.53 3.78
CA LEU A 28 -9.81 0.09 4.90
C LEU A 28 -11.31 0.30 4.62
N GLU A 29 -11.67 0.62 3.38
CA GLU A 29 -13.06 0.83 2.97
C GLU A 29 -13.81 -0.48 2.70
N LYS A 30 -13.11 -1.61 2.64
CA LYS A 30 -13.73 -2.87 2.30
C LYS A 30 -14.59 -3.38 3.44
N ASP A 31 -15.85 -3.68 3.14
CA ASP A 31 -16.70 -4.42 4.06
C ASP A 31 -16.13 -5.84 4.25
N THR A 32 -15.91 -6.21 5.51
CA THR A 32 -15.34 -7.51 5.92
C THR A 32 -16.32 -8.30 6.78
N SER A 33 -17.60 -7.90 6.81
CA SER A 33 -18.65 -8.53 7.62
C SER A 33 -18.92 -9.99 7.24
N ASP A 34 -18.62 -10.37 6.00
CA ASP A 34 -18.78 -11.72 5.46
C ASP A 34 -17.49 -12.56 5.51
N TYR A 35 -16.40 -12.02 6.04
CA TYR A 35 -15.13 -12.74 6.10
C TYR A 35 -15.17 -13.88 7.11
N ASP A 36 -14.62 -15.02 6.71
CA ASP A 36 -14.19 -16.04 7.66
C ASP A 36 -12.91 -15.60 8.39
N ASP A 37 -12.53 -16.34 9.44
CA ASP A 37 -11.39 -16.00 10.29
C ASP A 37 -10.08 -15.92 9.49
N VAL A 38 -9.92 -16.74 8.44
CA VAL A 38 -8.71 -16.79 7.61
C VAL A 38 -8.64 -15.55 6.71
N ALA A 39 -9.76 -15.19 6.07
CA ALA A 39 -9.88 -14.00 5.25
C ALA A 39 -9.64 -12.74 6.07
N LYS A 40 -10.17 -12.69 7.30
CA LYS A 40 -9.96 -11.57 8.24
C LYS A 40 -8.50 -11.46 8.67
N GLN A 41 -7.88 -12.57 9.05
CA GLN A 41 -6.46 -12.56 9.41
C GLN A 41 -5.58 -12.11 8.24
N CYS A 42 -5.84 -12.60 7.02
CA CYS A 42 -5.11 -12.19 5.83
C CYS A 42 -5.27 -10.69 5.53
N HIS A 43 -6.50 -10.18 5.70
CA HIS A 43 -6.80 -8.76 5.51
C HIS A 43 -6.05 -7.88 6.51
N ASP A 44 -6.09 -8.23 7.80
CA ASP A 44 -5.39 -7.52 8.86
C ASP A 44 -3.87 -7.55 8.66
N GLN A 45 -3.32 -8.69 8.22
CA GLN A 45 -1.90 -8.82 7.88
C GLN A 45 -1.50 -7.91 6.71
N MET A 46 -2.35 -7.82 5.67
CA MET A 46 -2.10 -6.95 4.53
C MET A 46 -2.17 -5.46 4.93
N LEU A 47 -3.13 -5.08 5.77
CA LEU A 47 -3.21 -3.73 6.34
C LEU A 47 -1.97 -3.40 7.17
N ALA A 48 -1.52 -4.31 8.04
CA ALA A 48 -0.32 -4.12 8.85
C ALA A 48 0.94 -3.98 8.00
N PHE A 49 1.09 -4.83 6.97
CA PHE A 49 2.20 -4.76 6.02
C PHE A 49 2.25 -3.40 5.30
N LEU A 50 1.13 -2.96 4.73
CA LEU A 50 1.06 -1.69 4.01
C LEU A 50 1.24 -0.51 4.94
N ASN A 51 0.69 -0.55 6.16
CA ASN A 51 0.86 0.50 7.16
C ASN A 51 2.34 0.70 7.53
N ASN A 52 3.06 -0.41 7.76
CA ASN A 52 4.50 -0.35 8.07
C ASN A 52 5.34 0.10 6.88
N ASP A 53 5.03 -0.33 5.67
CA ASP A 53 5.79 0.07 4.47
C ASP A 53 5.54 1.54 4.06
N LEU A 54 4.34 2.08 4.35
CA LEU A 54 3.97 3.45 4.03
C LEU A 54 4.37 4.47 5.11
N PHE A 55 4.25 4.09 6.39
CA PHE A 55 4.34 5.01 7.53
C PHE A 55 5.31 4.58 8.63
N GLY A 56 5.87 3.36 8.55
CA GLY A 56 6.86 2.83 9.50
C GLY A 56 8.28 3.33 9.26
#